data_AF-R6PKG3-F1
#
_entry.id   AF-R6PKG3-F1
#
_cell.length_a   1.000
_cell.length_b   1.000
_cell.length_c   1.000
_cell.angle_alpha   90.00
_cell.angle_beta   90.00
_cell.angle_gamma   90.00
#
_symmetry.space_group_name_H-M   'P 1'
#
loop_
_entity.id
_entity.type
_entity.pdbx_description
1 polymer ?
#
loop_
_entity_poly.entity_id
_entity_poly.type
_entity_poly.pdbx_seq_one_letter_code
_entity_poly.pdbx_strand_id
1 'polypeptide(L)'
;MRKFILILLPILMLCGCEQKEEKNVDLHQLIHTMETVVDFGNTTEDDLTHQEVASLYGISPDHIKQGYVYYSTDEKNADKIIILEATDSQGLEKSEKALAEYLNSQVNSWSGIESESKKVEKHIFKTYGNFVMFAICSNPDKVEEIFNKYCEPL
;
A
#
# COMPACT_ATOMS: atom_id res chain seq x y z
N MET A 1 44.45 43.59 -30.69
CA MET A 1 43.22 42.81 -30.93
C MET A 1 43.66 41.38 -31.19
N ARG A 2 43.28 40.30 -30.51
CA ARG A 2 42.23 40.01 -29.54
C ARG A 2 42.67 38.67 -28.92
N LYS A 3 42.78 38.56 -27.59
CA LYS A 3 43.20 37.33 -26.88
C LYS A 3 42.06 36.30 -27.02
N PHE A 4 42.33 35.13 -27.60
CA PHE A 4 41.40 33.99 -27.56
C PHE A 4 41.91 32.98 -26.54
N ILE A 5 41.40 33.07 -25.31
CA ILE A 5 41.53 32.04 -24.30
C ILE A 5 40.35 31.09 -24.51
N LEU A 6 40.64 29.87 -24.98
CA LEU A 6 39.70 28.75 -25.01
C LEU A 6 39.59 28.18 -23.59
N ILE A 7 38.52 28.53 -22.88
CA ILE A 7 38.17 27.92 -21.60
C ILE A 7 37.34 26.67 -21.91
N LEU A 8 37.94 25.51 -21.66
CA LEU A 8 37.27 24.20 -21.65
C LEU A 8 36.44 24.12 -20.36
N LEU A 9 35.12 24.18 -20.48
CA LEU A 9 34.19 24.05 -19.36
C LEU A 9 33.77 22.57 -19.23
N PRO A 10 34.16 21.83 -18.18
CA PRO A 10 33.59 20.51 -17.94
C PRO A 10 32.17 20.70 -17.42
N ILE A 11 31.18 20.30 -18.24
CA ILE A 11 29.79 20.17 -17.81
C ILE A 11 29.74 19.03 -16.80
N LEU A 12 29.79 19.36 -15.51
CA LEU A 12 29.36 18.44 -14.46
C LEU A 12 27.87 18.19 -14.67
N MET A 13 27.54 17.06 -15.30
CA MET A 13 26.21 16.47 -15.21
C MET A 13 25.98 16.08 -13.76
N LEU A 14 25.33 16.95 -13.00
CA LEU A 14 24.70 16.60 -11.75
C LEU A 14 23.55 15.65 -12.11
N CYS A 15 23.80 14.34 -12.02
CA CYS A 15 22.72 13.39 -11.77
C CYS A 15 22.13 13.77 -10.41
N GLY A 16 21.12 14.64 -10.44
CA GLY A 16 20.20 14.79 -9.32
C GLY A 16 19.41 13.51 -9.20
N CYS A 17 19.99 12.51 -8.53
CA CYS A 17 19.15 11.61 -7.74
C CYS A 17 18.52 12.52 -6.69
N GLU A 18 17.29 12.91 -6.96
CA GLU A 18 16.38 13.43 -5.95
C GLU A 18 16.40 12.39 -4.82
N GLN A 19 17.16 12.68 -3.77
CA GLN A 19 17.10 11.92 -2.54
C GLN A 19 15.72 12.21 -1.97
N LYS A 20 14.72 11.41 -2.36
CA LYS A 20 13.41 11.39 -1.73
C LYS A 20 13.67 11.17 -0.24
N GLU A 21 13.37 12.18 0.56
CA GLU A 21 13.31 12.02 2.01
C GLU A 21 12.39 10.83 2.30
N GLU A 22 12.96 9.82 2.96
CA GLU A 22 12.21 8.64 3.37
C GLU A 22 11.26 9.07 4.50
N LYS A 23 9.99 9.28 4.15
CA LYS A 23 8.94 9.65 5.11
C LYS A 23 8.77 8.48 6.08
N ASN A 24 9.07 8.71 7.35
CA ASN A 24 8.82 7.73 8.40
C ASN A 24 7.32 7.76 8.75
N VAL A 25 6.53 6.94 8.06
CA VAL A 25 5.09 6.76 8.30
C VAL A 25 4.91 5.61 9.28
N ASP A 26 4.20 5.82 10.39
CA ASP A 26 3.79 4.75 11.29
C ASP A 26 2.54 4.06 10.72
N LEU A 27 2.73 2.90 10.10
CA LEU A 27 1.60 2.18 9.49
C LEU A 27 0.65 1.58 10.53
N HIS A 28 1.13 1.27 11.73
CA HIS A 28 0.25 0.80 12.79
C HIS A 28 -0.72 1.92 13.19
N GLN A 29 -0.23 3.14 13.42
CA GLN A 29 -1.11 4.29 13.66
C GLN A 29 -2.07 4.56 12.49
N LEU A 30 -1.59 4.38 11.26
CA LEU A 30 -2.39 4.58 10.05
C LEU A 30 -3.58 3.61 9.97
N ILE A 31 -3.36 2.31 10.18
CA ILE A 31 -4.44 1.31 10.07
C ILE A 31 -5.49 1.49 11.18
N HIS A 32 -5.05 1.81 12.40
CA HIS A 32 -5.94 2.16 13.52
C HIS A 32 -6.78 3.42 13.21
N THR A 33 -6.24 4.38 12.46
CA THR A 33 -7.02 5.55 12.03
C THR A 33 -8.09 5.14 11.00
N MET A 34 -7.75 4.25 10.05
CA MET A 34 -8.68 3.76 9.04
C MET A 34 -9.81 2.89 9.62
N GLU A 35 -9.52 2.10 10.66
CA GLU A 35 -10.52 1.35 11.41
C GLU A 35 -11.66 2.26 11.88
N THR A 36 -11.36 3.47 12.35
CA THR A 36 -12.40 4.37 12.89
C THR A 36 -13.42 4.86 11.86
N VAL A 37 -13.16 4.70 10.55
CA VAL A 37 -14.03 5.18 9.47
C VAL A 37 -14.74 4.07 8.70
N VAL A 38 -14.47 2.81 9.05
CA VAL A 38 -15.08 1.62 8.45
C VAL A 38 -15.75 0.80 9.55
N ASP A 39 -17.00 0.38 9.31
CA ASP A 39 -17.71 -0.50 10.25
C ASP A 39 -17.41 -1.98 9.94
N PHE A 40 -16.34 -2.49 10.55
CA PHE A 40 -15.95 -3.90 10.39
C PHE A 40 -16.78 -4.87 11.25
N GLY A 41 -17.57 -4.37 12.20
CA GLY A 41 -18.18 -5.20 13.23
C GLY A 41 -17.14 -5.82 14.16
N ASN A 42 -17.04 -7.15 14.18
CA ASN A 42 -15.96 -7.85 14.89
C ASN A 42 -14.73 -7.92 13.99
N THR A 43 -13.55 -7.70 14.56
CA THR A 43 -12.35 -7.44 13.78
C THR A 43 -11.10 -8.06 14.40
N THR A 44 -10.09 -8.28 13.56
CA THR A 44 -8.76 -8.71 13.92
C THR A 44 -7.73 -7.89 13.14
N GLU A 45 -6.57 -7.68 13.77
CA GLU A 45 -5.37 -7.16 13.14
C GLU A 45 -4.28 -8.25 13.15
N ASP A 46 -3.58 -8.39 12.03
CA ASP A 46 -2.41 -9.27 11.89
C ASP A 46 -1.22 -8.51 11.30
N ASP A 47 -0.02 -8.84 11.76
CA ASP A 47 1.25 -8.24 11.29
C ASP A 47 1.79 -9.01 10.08
N LEU A 48 1.98 -8.31 8.95
CA LEU A 48 2.47 -8.89 7.69
C LEU A 48 3.96 -9.26 7.73
N THR A 49 4.72 -8.82 8.73
CA THR A 49 6.12 -9.26 8.90
C THR A 49 6.21 -10.72 9.36
N HIS A 50 5.10 -11.31 9.82
CA HIS A 50 5.00 -12.73 10.11
C HIS A 50 4.72 -13.56 8.85
N GLN A 51 5.51 -14.60 8.63
CA GLN A 51 5.46 -15.44 7.43
C GLN A 51 4.11 -16.11 7.23
N GLU A 52 3.48 -16.56 8.31
CA GLU A 52 2.17 -17.19 8.30
C GLU A 52 1.08 -16.24 7.82
N VAL A 53 1.16 -14.95 8.20
CA VAL A 53 0.21 -13.92 7.77
C VAL A 53 0.47 -13.52 6.33
N ALA A 54 1.71 -13.16 5.98
CA ALA A 54 2.09 -12.71 4.64
C ALA A 54 1.73 -13.73 3.55
N SER A 55 1.89 -15.03 3.86
CA SER A 55 1.61 -16.12 2.92
C SER A 55 0.12 -16.21 2.52
N LEU A 56 -0.80 -15.75 3.37
CA LEU A 56 -2.24 -15.70 3.05
C LEU A 56 -2.55 -14.74 1.89
N TYR A 57 -1.67 -13.76 1.68
CA TYR A 57 -1.81 -12.72 0.66
C TYR A 57 -0.82 -12.92 -0.50
N GLY A 58 -0.06 -14.01 -0.50
CA GLY A 58 0.97 -14.28 -1.50
C GLY A 58 2.21 -13.38 -1.39
N ILE A 59 2.40 -12.71 -0.26
CA ILE A 59 3.51 -11.78 -0.03
C ILE A 59 4.63 -12.50 0.73
N SER A 60 5.88 -12.15 0.44
CA SER A 60 7.03 -12.57 1.24
C SER A 60 7.34 -11.51 2.31
N PRO A 61 7.48 -11.87 3.60
CA PRO A 61 7.82 -10.91 4.65
C PRO A 61 9.21 -10.29 4.46
N ASP A 62 10.13 -10.97 3.75
CA ASP A 62 11.46 -10.43 3.38
C ASP A 62 11.41 -9.13 2.56
N HIS A 63 10.23 -8.83 1.99
CA HIS A 63 9.99 -7.65 1.16
C HIS A 63 9.22 -6.55 1.91
N ILE A 64 8.93 -6.75 3.20
CA ILE A 64 8.10 -5.86 4.01
C ILE A 64 8.94 -5.26 5.12
N LYS A 65 9.03 -3.93 5.16
CA LYS A 65 9.66 -3.18 6.25
C LYS A 65 8.74 -3.06 7.46
N GLN A 66 7.45 -2.82 7.19
CA GLN A 66 6.34 -2.85 8.13
C GLN A 66 5.05 -3.08 7.34
N GLY A 67 4.05 -3.73 7.94
CA GLY A 67 2.77 -3.92 7.28
C GLY A 67 1.76 -4.62 8.16
N TYR A 68 0.49 -4.31 7.93
CA TYR A 68 -0.62 -4.76 8.77
C TYR A 68 -1.81 -5.12 7.88
N VAL A 69 -2.57 -6.11 8.33
CA VAL A 69 -3.90 -6.42 7.79
C VAL A 69 -4.92 -6.29 8.89
N TYR A 70 -5.96 -5.53 8.60
CA TYR A 70 -7.10 -5.34 9.48
C TYR A 70 -8.37 -5.76 8.75
N TYR A 71 -9.15 -6.64 9.34
CA TYR A 71 -10.26 -7.31 8.65
C TYR A 71 -11.36 -7.77 9.58
N SER A 72 -12.56 -7.87 9.01
CA SER A 72 -13.71 -8.43 9.71
C SER A 72 -13.52 -9.93 9.98
N THR A 73 -13.84 -10.38 11.19
CA THR A 73 -13.91 -11.81 11.53
C THR A 73 -15.27 -12.43 11.20
N ASP A 74 -16.26 -11.64 10.76
CA ASP A 74 -17.52 -12.16 10.24
C ASP A 74 -17.34 -12.70 8.81
N GLU A 75 -17.59 -14.01 8.63
CA GLU A 75 -17.49 -14.71 7.35
C GLU A 75 -18.42 -14.16 6.25
N LYS A 76 -19.39 -13.30 6.60
CA LYS A 76 -20.30 -12.64 5.65
C LYS A 76 -19.88 -11.21 5.30
N ASN A 77 -18.76 -10.73 5.81
CA ASN A 77 -18.27 -9.38 5.56
C ASN A 77 -16.90 -9.43 4.88
N ALA A 78 -16.81 -8.82 3.69
CA ALA A 78 -15.58 -8.75 2.90
C ALA A 78 -14.59 -7.67 3.37
N ASP A 79 -14.96 -6.88 4.39
CA ASP A 79 -14.18 -5.73 4.81
C ASP A 79 -12.76 -6.14 5.25
N LYS A 80 -11.77 -5.58 4.55
CA LYS A 80 -10.34 -5.83 4.74
C LYS A 80 -9.52 -4.64 4.24
N ILE A 81 -8.55 -4.22 5.04
CA ILE A 81 -7.53 -3.23 4.68
C ILE A 81 -6.17 -3.89 4.89
N ILE A 82 -5.32 -3.84 3.87
CA ILE A 82 -3.93 -4.28 3.88
C ILE A 82 -3.09 -3.04 3.57
N ILE A 83 -2.14 -2.73 4.44
CA ILE A 83 -1.13 -1.70 4.18
C ILE A 83 0.26 -2.27 4.43
N LEU A 84 1.22 -1.85 3.62
CA LEU A 84 2.62 -2.23 3.81
C LEU A 84 3.56 -1.17 3.26
N GLU A 85 4.76 -1.12 3.84
CA GLU A 85 5.92 -0.44 3.31
C GLU A 85 6.89 -1.49 2.81
N ALA A 86 7.21 -1.46 1.52
CA ALA A 86 8.18 -2.35 0.92
C ALA A 86 9.61 -1.96 1.31
N THR A 87 10.51 -2.95 1.42
CA THR A 87 11.94 -2.71 1.69
C THR A 87 12.64 -1.96 0.56
N ASP A 88 12.20 -2.18 -0.68
CA ASP A 88 12.76 -1.61 -1.90
C ASP A 88 11.76 -1.72 -3.07
N SER A 89 12.18 -1.25 -4.26
CA SER A 89 11.35 -1.28 -5.47
C SER A 89 10.99 -2.69 -5.95
N GLN A 90 11.84 -3.69 -5.69
CA GLN A 90 11.53 -5.08 -6.04
C GLN A 90 10.48 -5.65 -5.08
N GLY A 91 10.61 -5.34 -3.79
CA GLY A 91 9.61 -5.69 -2.79
C GLY A 91 8.26 -5.05 -3.09
N LEU A 92 8.27 -3.80 -3.57
CA LEU A 92 7.09 -3.08 -4.00
C LEU A 92 6.38 -3.81 -5.15
N GLU A 93 7.08 -4.06 -6.25
CA GLU A 93 6.52 -4.74 -7.44
C GLU A 93 5.94 -6.12 -7.09
N LYS A 94 6.65 -6.89 -6.24
CA LYS A 94 6.18 -8.20 -5.80
C LYS A 94 4.91 -8.11 -4.94
N SER A 95 4.86 -7.14 -4.04
CA SER A 95 3.69 -6.91 -3.18
C SER A 95 2.49 -6.47 -4.01
N GLU A 96 2.70 -5.58 -4.99
CA GLU A 96 1.62 -5.13 -5.88
C GLU A 96 1.03 -6.30 -6.68
N LYS A 97 1.91 -7.13 -7.25
CA LYS A 97 1.49 -8.33 -7.98
C LYS A 97 0.71 -9.31 -7.10
N ALA A 98 1.22 -9.60 -5.90
CA ALA A 98 0.59 -10.51 -4.97
C ALA A 98 -0.82 -10.04 -4.58
N LEU A 99 -0.99 -8.74 -4.29
CA LEU A 99 -2.29 -8.16 -3.96
C LEU A 99 -3.25 -8.11 -5.14
N ALA A 100 -2.75 -7.92 -6.37
CA ALA A 100 -3.57 -8.02 -7.57
C ALA A 100 -4.07 -9.47 -7.81
N GLU A 101 -3.23 -10.47 -7.56
CA GLU A 101 -3.62 -11.88 -7.58
C GLU A 101 -4.61 -12.21 -6.47
N TYR A 102 -4.40 -11.67 -5.26
CA TYR A 102 -5.32 -11.79 -4.14
C TYR A 102 -6.70 -11.20 -4.47
N LEU A 103 -6.78 -10.02 -5.08
CA LEU A 103 -8.04 -9.42 -5.53
C LEU A 103 -8.85 -10.38 -6.42
N ASN A 104 -8.19 -11.06 -7.36
CA ASN A 104 -8.87 -12.03 -8.23
C ASN A 104 -9.51 -13.18 -7.42
N SER A 105 -8.89 -13.60 -6.31
CA SER A 105 -9.49 -14.59 -5.41
C SER A 105 -10.72 -14.04 -4.67
N GLN A 106 -10.72 -12.75 -4.33
CA GLN A 106 -11.82 -12.09 -3.63
C GLN A 106 -13.04 -11.92 -4.54
N VAL A 107 -12.85 -11.58 -5.82
CA VAL A 107 -13.93 -11.50 -6.81
C VAL A 107 -14.72 -12.81 -6.86
N ASN A 108 -14.02 -13.95 -6.90
CA ASN A 108 -14.68 -15.25 -6.91
C ASN A 108 -15.39 -15.56 -5.58
N SER A 109 -14.71 -15.29 -4.45
CA SER A 109 -15.21 -15.61 -3.10
C SER A 109 -16.49 -14.85 -2.74
N TRP A 110 -16.63 -13.61 -3.19
CA TRP A 110 -17.77 -12.74 -2.83
C TRP A 110 -18.84 -12.61 -3.92
N SER A 111 -18.67 -13.29 -5.06
CA SER A 111 -19.61 -13.24 -6.20
C SER A 111 -21.05 -13.63 -5.86
N GLY A 112 -21.25 -14.44 -4.81
CA GLY A 112 -22.57 -14.91 -4.36
C GLY A 112 -23.32 -13.95 -3.43
N ILE A 113 -22.68 -12.87 -2.96
CA ILE A 113 -23.28 -11.91 -2.02
C ILE A 113 -23.23 -10.53 -2.65
N GLU A 114 -24.38 -10.04 -3.13
CA GLU A 114 -24.45 -8.80 -3.93
C GLU A 114 -23.86 -7.57 -3.23
N SER A 115 -24.10 -7.41 -1.92
CA SER A 115 -23.54 -6.29 -1.14
C SER A 115 -22.02 -6.34 -1.09
N GLU A 116 -21.45 -7.51 -0.86
CA GLU A 116 -20.00 -7.69 -0.72
C GLU A 116 -19.30 -7.65 -2.08
N SER A 117 -19.90 -8.23 -3.12
CA SER A 117 -19.39 -8.11 -4.49
C SER A 117 -19.23 -6.65 -4.92
N LYS A 118 -20.19 -5.78 -4.57
CA LYS A 118 -20.09 -4.33 -4.83
C LYS A 118 -18.93 -3.66 -4.08
N LYS A 119 -18.58 -4.14 -2.89
CA LYS A 119 -17.38 -3.64 -2.17
C LYS A 119 -16.10 -4.07 -2.88
N VAL A 120 -16.04 -5.33 -3.33
CA VAL A 120 -14.89 -5.85 -4.09
C VAL A 120 -14.71 -5.10 -5.40
N GLU A 121 -15.79 -4.80 -6.13
CA GLU A 121 -15.75 -3.95 -7.33
C GLU A 121 -15.19 -2.55 -7.06
N LYS A 122 -15.49 -2.00 -5.87
CA LYS A 122 -15.00 -0.70 -5.39
C LYS A 122 -13.71 -0.79 -4.58
N HIS A 123 -12.96 -1.89 -4.71
CA HIS A 123 -11.68 -2.01 -4.02
C HIS A 123 -10.78 -0.81 -4.32
N ILE A 124 -9.94 -0.47 -3.36
CA ILE A 124 -8.89 0.52 -3.53
C ILE A 124 -7.56 -0.21 -3.66
N PHE A 125 -6.77 0.22 -4.62
CA PHE A 125 -5.39 -0.19 -4.79
C PHE A 125 -4.55 1.06 -5.03
N LYS A 126 -3.65 1.40 -4.10
CA LYS A 126 -2.86 2.64 -4.16
C LYS A 126 -1.40 2.40 -3.77
N THR A 127 -0.53 3.14 -4.44
CA THR A 127 0.92 3.09 -4.22
C THR A 127 1.48 4.51 -4.14
N TYR A 128 2.23 4.80 -3.08
CA TYR A 128 3.00 6.05 -2.93
C TYR A 128 4.39 5.73 -2.40
N GLY A 129 5.44 6.07 -3.15
CA GLY A 129 6.79 5.69 -2.76
C GLY A 129 6.91 4.16 -2.61
N ASN A 130 7.30 3.70 -1.42
CA ASN A 130 7.37 2.27 -1.09
C ASN A 130 6.10 1.75 -0.40
N PHE A 131 5.08 2.60 -0.21
CA PHE A 131 3.85 2.23 0.49
C PHE A 131 2.81 1.69 -0.49
N VAL A 132 2.15 0.59 -0.12
CA VAL A 132 1.00 0.01 -0.84
C VAL A 132 -0.18 -0.07 0.11
N MET A 133 -1.37 0.26 -0.40
CA MET A 133 -2.65 -0.02 0.24
C MET A 133 -3.55 -0.81 -0.69
N PHE A 134 -4.16 -1.86 -0.14
CA PHE A 134 -5.29 -2.58 -0.72
C PHE A 134 -6.46 -2.53 0.27
N ALA A 135 -7.64 -2.15 -0.18
CA ALA A 135 -8.83 -2.12 0.68
C ALA A 135 -10.10 -2.59 -0.04
N ILE A 136 -10.87 -3.44 0.62
CA ILE A 136 -12.28 -3.72 0.33
C ILE A 136 -13.02 -3.26 1.58
N CYS A 137 -13.89 -2.25 1.49
CA CYS A 137 -14.57 -1.74 2.68
C CYS A 137 -15.87 -1.00 2.37
N SER A 138 -16.64 -0.71 3.41
CA SER A 138 -17.89 0.07 3.34
C SER A 138 -17.68 1.57 3.04
N ASN A 139 -16.49 2.12 3.27
CA ASN A 139 -16.20 3.55 3.09
C ASN A 139 -14.86 3.81 2.38
N PRO A 140 -14.73 3.38 1.11
CA PRO A 140 -13.45 3.42 0.39
C PRO A 140 -12.89 4.84 0.32
N ASP A 141 -13.69 5.83 -0.07
CA ASP A 141 -13.22 7.21 -0.27
C ASP A 141 -12.51 7.80 0.97
N LYS A 142 -13.02 7.52 2.19
CA LYS A 142 -12.37 7.98 3.43
C LYS A 142 -11.08 7.23 3.74
N VAL A 143 -11.04 5.93 3.48
CA VAL A 143 -9.82 5.12 3.65
C VAL A 143 -8.73 5.63 2.70
N GLU A 144 -9.09 5.92 1.44
CA GLU A 144 -8.17 6.52 0.47
C GLU A 144 -7.69 7.90 0.91
N GLU A 145 -8.58 8.78 1.37
CA GLU A 145 -8.21 10.12 1.86
C GLU A 145 -7.19 10.05 3.01
N ILE A 146 -7.42 9.14 3.98
CA ILE A 146 -6.50 8.92 5.09
C ILE A 146 -5.15 8.43 4.57
N PHE A 147 -5.12 7.44 3.67
CA PHE A 147 -3.87 6.94 3.10
C PHE A 147 -3.08 8.04 2.39
N ASN A 148 -3.73 8.80 1.52
CA ASN A 148 -3.10 9.88 0.76
C ASN A 148 -2.50 10.92 1.71
N LYS A 149 -3.24 11.35 2.74
CA LYS A 149 -2.74 12.30 3.74
C LYS A 149 -1.46 11.84 4.45
N TYR A 150 -1.34 10.54 4.72
CA TYR A 150 -0.19 9.98 5.42
C TYR A 150 0.98 9.63 4.48
N CYS A 151 0.72 9.22 3.24
CA CYS A 151 1.74 8.62 2.36
C CYS A 151 2.11 9.49 1.15
N GLU A 152 1.24 10.40 0.70
CA GLU A 152 1.54 11.30 -0.42
C GLU A 152 2.59 12.35 -0.02
N PRO A 153 3.57 12.66 -0.89
CA PRO A 153 4.49 13.77 -0.67
C PRO A 153 3.73 15.11 -0.72
N LEU A 154 4.04 16.00 0.24
CA LEU A 154 3.46 17.36 0.34
C LEU A 154 4.00 18.30 -0.75
#